data_AF-A0A4D8QTM6-F1
#
_entry.id   AF-A0A4D8QTM6-F1
#
_cell.length_a   1.000
_cell.length_b   1.000
_cell.length_c   1.000
_cell.angle_alpha   90.00
_cell.angle_beta   90.00
_cell.angle_gamma   90.00
#
_symmetry.space_group_name_H-M   'P 1'
#
loop_
_entity.id
_entity.type
_entity.pdbx_description
1 polymer ?
#
loop_
_entity_poly.entity_id
_entity_poly.type
_entity_poly.pdbx_seq_one_letter_code
_entity_poly.pdbx_strand_id
1 'polypeptide(L)'
;MTQAEHIISRFGTISALARKLGHKHPTTVQGWKERGWVPADQQPLVLKVGADLEPPLTPQDFFEGAREQAAGNGLRRSASNEARA
;
A
#
# COMPACT_ATOMS: atom_id res chain seq x y z
N MET A 1 -6.53 -5.68 3.66
CA MET A 1 -5.09 -5.41 3.44
C MET A 1 -4.93 -3.98 2.93
N THR A 2 -3.91 -3.23 3.34
CA THR A 2 -3.68 -1.85 2.83
C THR A 2 -2.97 -1.86 1.47
N GLN A 3 -3.00 -0.72 0.75
CA GLN A 3 -2.29 -0.56 -0.53
C GLN A 3 -0.79 -0.84 -0.35
N ALA A 4 -0.15 -0.25 0.67
CA ALA A 4 1.26 -0.48 0.92
C ALA A 4 1.57 -1.95 1.25
N GLU A 5 0.72 -2.62 2.04
CA GLU A 5 0.90 -4.03 2.37
C GLU A 5 0.80 -4.93 1.14
N HIS A 6 -0.16 -4.66 0.24
CA HIS A 6 -0.28 -5.38 -1.03
C HIS A 6 1.00 -5.23 -1.84
N ILE A 7 1.49 -4.00 -2.05
CA ILE A 7 2.73 -3.74 -2.76
C ILE A 7 3.92 -4.47 -2.10
N ILE A 8 4.09 -4.33 -0.79
CA ILE A 8 5.19 -4.99 -0.05
C ILE A 8 5.12 -6.52 -0.21
N SER A 9 3.92 -7.11 -0.20
CA SER A 9 3.75 -8.56 -0.35
C SER A 9 4.28 -9.07 -1.70
N ARG A 10 4.19 -8.27 -2.77
CA ARG A 10 4.71 -8.61 -4.10
C ARG A 10 6.24 -8.73 -4.14
N PHE A 11 6.92 -8.11 -3.16
CA PHE A 11 8.37 -8.20 -2.98
C PHE A 11 8.78 -9.14 -1.83
N GLY A 12 7.81 -9.76 -1.15
CA GLY A 12 8.01 -10.66 -0.02
C GLY A 12 8.25 -9.98 1.33
N THR A 13 9.18 -9.01 1.41
CA THR A 13 9.48 -8.30 2.67
C THR A 13 9.74 -6.81 2.47
N ILE A 14 9.57 -6.04 3.55
CA ILE A 14 9.93 -4.62 3.61
C ILE A 14 11.39 -4.41 3.21
N SER A 15 12.30 -5.23 3.74
CA SER A 15 13.73 -5.14 3.45
C SER A 15 14.06 -5.45 1.99
N ALA A 16 13.35 -6.41 1.36
CA ALA A 16 13.54 -6.74 -0.05
C ALA A 16 13.12 -5.59 -0.97
N LEU A 17 11.97 -4.96 -0.71
CA LEU A 17 11.52 -3.78 -1.43
C LEU A 17 12.48 -2.60 -1.21
N ALA A 18 12.86 -2.32 0.05
CA ALA A 18 13.80 -1.23 0.36
C ALA A 18 15.14 -1.39 -0.37
N ARG A 19 15.69 -2.61 -0.42
CA ARG A 19 16.92 -2.92 -1.15
C ARG A 19 16.77 -2.71 -2.66
N LYS A 20 15.65 -3.13 -3.25
CA LYS A 20 15.36 -2.90 -4.68
C LYS A 20 15.23 -1.41 -5.01
N LEU A 21 14.69 -0.61 -4.09
CA LEU A 21 14.60 0.85 -4.21
C LEU A 21 15.94 1.57 -3.97
N GLY A 22 17.00 0.86 -3.59
CA GLY A 22 18.30 1.45 -3.28
C GLY A 22 18.36 2.18 -1.94
N HIS A 23 17.41 1.93 -1.03
CA HIS A 23 17.43 2.52 0.30
C HIS A 23 18.45 1.81 1.20
N LYS A 24 19.24 2.61 1.94
CA LYS A 24 20.18 2.10 2.96
C LYS A 24 19.47 1.46 4.15
N HIS A 25 18.28 1.96 4.50
CA HIS A 25 17.49 1.51 5.64
C HIS A 25 16.02 1.23 5.24
N PRO A 26 15.35 0.25 5.86
CA PRO A 26 13.97 -0.12 5.52
C PRO A 26 12.90 0.84 6.07
N THR A 27 13.29 1.86 6.83
CA THR A 27 12.38 2.77 7.54
C THR A 27 11.43 3.53 6.62
N THR A 28 11.85 3.86 5.40
CA THR A 28 10.97 4.50 4.40
C THR A 28 9.80 3.59 4.04
N VAL A 29 10.09 2.32 3.69
CA VAL A 29 9.06 1.34 3.31
C VAL A 29 8.21 0.94 4.51
N GLN A 30 8.81 0.85 5.70
CA GLN A 30 8.07 0.65 6.96
C GLN A 30 7.07 1.79 7.18
N GLY A 31 7.48 3.05 6.98
CA GLY A 31 6.58 4.20 7.10
C GLY A 31 5.44 4.17 6.08
N TRP A 32 5.64 3.59 4.89
CA TRP A 32 4.55 3.37 3.92
C TRP A 32 3.54 2.35 4.44
N LYS A 33 4.01 1.24 5.02
CA LYS A 33 3.15 0.23 5.64
C LYS A 33 2.32 0.81 6.79
N GLU A 34 2.95 1.57 7.68
CA GLU A 34 2.29 2.21 8.83
C GLU A 34 1.21 3.22 8.39
N ARG A 35 1.46 3.97 7.31
CA ARG A 35 0.47 4.87 6.71
C ARG A 35 -0.59 4.15 5.86
N GLY A 36 -0.29 2.94 5.39
CA GLY A 36 -1.15 2.12 4.54
C GLY A 36 -1.08 2.42 3.04
N TRP A 37 -0.22 3.35 2.59
CA TRP A 37 -0.10 3.72 1.18
C TRP A 37 1.31 4.16 0.78
N VAL A 38 1.64 3.99 -0.49
CA VAL A 38 2.88 4.43 -1.13
C VAL A 38 2.69 5.85 -1.69
N PRO A 39 3.53 6.83 -1.29
CA PRO A 39 3.49 8.20 -1.80
C PRO A 39 3.50 8.27 -3.33
N ALA A 40 2.69 9.18 -3.90
CA ALA A 40 2.49 9.29 -5.36
C ALA A 40 3.79 9.54 -6.14
N ASP A 41 4.70 10.33 -5.57
CA ASP A 41 6.04 10.60 -6.09
C ASP A 41 6.95 9.35 -6.12
N GLN A 42 6.66 8.36 -5.28
CA GLN A 42 7.42 7.11 -5.19
C GLN A 42 6.85 5.99 -6.08
N GLN A 43 5.58 6.09 -6.49
CA GLN A 43 4.92 5.05 -7.30
C GLN A 43 5.65 4.74 -8.62
N PRO A 44 6.17 5.73 -9.39
CA PRO A 44 6.92 5.44 -10.61
C PRO A 44 8.17 4.61 -10.36
N LEU A 45 8.88 4.86 -9.25
CA LEU A 45 10.08 4.10 -8.89
C LEU A 45 9.71 2.68 -8.46
N VAL A 46 8.63 2.51 -7.69
CA VAL A 46 8.13 1.21 -7.28
C VAL A 46 7.70 0.37 -8.49
N LEU A 47 7.00 0.98 -9.46
CA LEU A 47 6.67 0.33 -10.74
C LEU A 47 7.92 -0.11 -11.49
N LYS A 48 8.93 0.77 -11.58
CA LYS A 48 10.19 0.46 -12.25
C LYS A 48 10.88 -0.78 -11.65
N VAL A 49 10.97 -0.88 -10.33
CA VAL A 49 11.63 -2.03 -9.67
C VAL A 49 10.77 -3.29 -9.60
N GLY A 50 9.46 -3.13 -9.81
CA GLY A 50 8.47 -4.22 -9.89
C GLY A 50 8.25 -4.78 -11.30
N ALA A 51 8.92 -4.23 -12.32
CA ALA A 51 8.80 -4.67 -13.70
C ALA A 51 9.27 -6.12 -13.91
N ASP A 52 10.26 -6.57 -13.13
CA ASP A 52 10.85 -7.92 -13.22
C ASP A 52 10.13 -8.96 -12.35
N LEU A 53 8.98 -8.63 -11.74
CA LEU A 53 8.18 -9.59 -10.98
C LEU A 53 7.36 -10.47 -11.93
N GLU A 54 6.97 -11.65 -11.47
CA GLU A 54 6.04 -12.54 -12.17
C GLU A 54 4.79 -12.81 -11.29
N PRO A 55 3.63 -12.20 -11.58
CA PRO A 55 3.38 -11.23 -12.64
C PRO A 55 4.01 -9.85 -12.34
N PRO A 56 4.28 -9.02 -13.37
CA PRO A 56 4.81 -7.68 -13.18
C PRO A 56 3.91 -6.81 -12.32
N LEU A 57 4.52 -5.87 -11.61
CA LEU A 57 3.76 -4.86 -10.89
C LEU A 57 3.12 -3.87 -11.87
N THR A 58 1.86 -3.55 -11.67
CA THR A 58 1.08 -2.67 -12.54
C THR A 58 0.55 -1.46 -11.77
N PRO A 59 0.14 -0.38 -12.46
CA PRO A 59 -0.52 0.75 -11.80
C PRO A 59 -1.78 0.33 -11.02
N GLN A 60 -2.47 -0.74 -11.45
CA GLN A 60 -3.66 -1.26 -10.78
C GLN A 60 -3.36 -1.73 -9.34
N ASP A 61 -2.15 -2.21 -9.06
CA ASP A 61 -1.75 -2.67 -7.72
C ASP A 61 -1.77 -1.52 -6.69
N PHE A 62 -1.65 -0.27 -7.11
CA PHE A 62 -1.79 0.90 -6.25
C PHE A 62 -3.26 1.22 -5.94
N PHE A 63 -4.23 0.55 -6.55
CA PHE A 63 -5.66 0.78 -6.27
C PHE A 63 -6.30 -0.40 -5.53
N GLU A 64 -5.61 -1.53 -5.42
CA GLU A 64 -6.16 -2.76 -4.83
C GLU A 64 -6.47 -2.61 -3.32
N GLY A 65 -5.77 -1.72 -2.60
CA GLY A 65 -6.12 -1.35 -1.23
C GLY A 65 -7.30 -0.37 -1.10
N ALA A 66 -7.62 0.40 -2.14
CA ALA A 66 -8.73 1.36 -2.13
C ALA A 66 -10.09 0.66 -2.27
N ARG A 67 -10.15 -0.47 -3.00
CA ARG A 67 -11.39 -1.27 -3.16
C ARG A 67 -11.86 -1.85 -1.81
N GLU A 68 -10.93 -2.30 -0.97
CA GLU A 68 -11.24 -2.89 0.33
C GLU A 68 -11.51 -1.81 1.41
N GLN A 69 -10.76 -0.69 1.41
CA GLN A 69 -10.98 0.41 2.34
C GLN A 69 -12.31 1.17 2.09
N ALA A 70 -12.74 1.31 0.83
CA ALA A 70 -14.05 1.86 0.49
C ALA A 70 -15.20 0.96 0.99
N ALA A 71 -15.04 -0.36 0.92
CA ALA A 71 -16.02 -1.32 1.44
C ALA A 71 -16.06 -1.35 2.98
N GLY A 72 -14.92 -1.18 3.66
CA GLY A 72 -14.85 -1.18 5.13
C GLY A 72 -15.32 0.11 5.81
N ASN A 73 -15.13 1.27 5.18
CA ASN A 73 -15.49 2.57 5.77
C ASN A 73 -16.98 2.95 5.60
N GLY A 74 -17.71 2.23 4.73
CA GLY A 74 -19.16 2.42 4.53
C GLY A 74 -20.02 1.88 5.68
N LEU A 75 -19.55 0.87 6.41
CA LEU A 75 -20.33 0.21 7.47
C LEU A 75 -20.17 0.88 8.85
N ARG A 76 -19.11 1.66 9.08
CA ARG A 76 -18.83 2.28 10.38
C ARG A 76 -19.42 3.68 10.59
N ARG A 77 -20.01 4.30 9.57
CA ARG A 77 -20.62 5.64 9.70
C ARG A 77 -22.12 5.63 10.01
N SER A 78 -22.77 4.46 10.01
CA SER A 78 -24.23 4.36 10.24
C SER A 78 -24.62 4.14 11.71
N ALA A 79 -23.66 3.93 12.62
CA ALA A 79 -23.94 3.55 14.02
C ALA A 79 -23.63 4.63 15.06
N SER A 80 -23.34 5.88 14.67
CA SER A 80 -22.98 6.95 15.62
C SER A 80 -23.85 8.20 15.57
N ASN A 81 -25.04 8.14 14.95
CA ASN A 81 -25.99 9.26 14.98
C ASN A 81 -27.40 8.84 15.41
N GLU A 82 -27.54 8.09 16.52
CA GLU A 82 -28.83 7.83 17.18
C GLU A 82 -28.73 7.84 18.72
N ALA A 83 -27.86 8.68 19.30
CA ALA A 83 -27.72 8.79 20.76
C ALA A 83 -27.87 10.21 21.32
N ARG A 84 -28.42 11.15 20.54
CA ARG A 84 -28.83 12.47 21.03
C ARG A 84 -30.07 12.98 20.31
N ALA A 85 -31.23 12.57 20.81
CA ALA A 85 -32.49 13.31 20.73
C ALA A 85 -33.27 13.02 22.02
#